data_AF-A0A8J7PMU9-F1
#
_entry.id   AF-A0A8J7PMU9-F1
#
_cell.length_a   1.000
_cell.length_b   1.000
_cell.length_c   1.000
_cell.angle_alpha   90.00
_cell.angle_beta   90.00
_cell.angle_gamma   90.00
#
_symmetry.space_group_name_H-M   'P 1'
#
loop_
_entity.id
_entity.type
_entity.pdbx_description
1 polymer ?
#
loop_
_entity_poly.entity_id
_entity_poly.type
_entity_poly.pdbx_seq_one_letter_code
_entity_poly.pdbx_strand_id
1 'polypeptide(L)'
;LADDVSRALFAEYAAHRTSDRGAEETGWALLGLRRADEAVVLASLPAGAGREADEAHVRFNTAAQAFASRVVRQGYRQLSLLGVVHTHPGSLRHPSSGDYRGDVRWVANLRGTEGVFGIGTADAESPPDAGISWQPAPNVQCLGDLCLSWYALGERDKNYRPVAVELTIGPDLATPLRPVWDELEAHAERLDRLARQLSGLKFEVAAGHQKPALAVTVPLPDDGRAVRVELEGKAVRYRLLTPDGALAADLREDRVDVGVFLMLSELAAR
;
A
#
# COMPACT_ATOMS: atom_id res chain seq x y z
N LEU A 1 -7.40 -13.74 5.15
CA LEU A 1 -6.23 -12.81 5.12
C LEU A 1 -4.97 -13.63 5.23
N ALA A 2 -3.90 -13.27 4.52
CA ALA A 2 -2.56 -13.70 4.92
C ALA A 2 -2.28 -13.24 6.37
N ASP A 3 -1.65 -14.07 7.20
CA ASP A 3 -1.47 -13.78 8.62
C ASP A 3 -0.57 -12.57 8.87
N ASP A 4 0.48 -12.39 8.05
CA ASP A 4 1.31 -11.19 8.13
C ASP A 4 0.56 -9.91 7.72
N VAL A 5 -0.43 -10.00 6.81
CA VAL A 5 -1.31 -8.85 6.52
C VAL A 5 -2.13 -8.48 7.75
N SER A 6 -2.71 -9.47 8.44
CA SER A 6 -3.46 -9.22 9.66
C SER A 6 -2.59 -8.60 10.75
N ARG A 7 -1.37 -9.12 10.95
CA ARG A 7 -0.38 -8.57 11.88
C ARG A 7 -0.03 -7.12 11.54
N ALA A 8 0.21 -6.83 10.26
CA ALA A 8 0.53 -5.48 9.79
C ALA A 8 -0.61 -4.49 10.07
N LEU A 9 -1.86 -4.86 9.74
CA LEU A 9 -3.03 -4.00 10.00
C LEU A 9 -3.16 -3.64 11.48
N PHE A 10 -3.06 -4.61 12.40
CA PHE A 10 -3.15 -4.34 13.82
C PHE A 10 -1.95 -3.56 14.36
N ALA A 11 -0.73 -3.91 13.95
CA ALA A 11 0.48 -3.23 14.40
C ALA A 11 0.51 -1.77 13.94
N GLU A 12 0.15 -1.51 12.67
CA GLU A 12 0.10 -0.16 12.12
C GLU A 12 -1.07 0.65 12.72
N TYR A 13 -2.21 0.01 13.02
CA TYR A 13 -3.29 0.68 13.76
C TYR A 13 -2.87 1.07 15.18
N ALA A 14 -2.23 0.16 15.91
CA ALA A 14 -1.70 0.44 17.24
C ALA A 14 -0.69 1.61 17.20
N ALA A 15 0.24 1.58 16.25
CA ALA A 15 1.24 2.64 16.08
C ALA A 15 0.59 4.00 15.76
N HIS A 16 -0.39 4.02 14.85
CA HIS A 16 -1.14 5.23 14.49
C HIS A 16 -1.79 5.89 15.71
N ARG A 17 -2.46 5.09 16.56
CA ARG A 17 -3.11 5.61 17.79
C ARG A 17 -2.13 6.30 18.76
N THR A 18 -0.87 5.88 18.76
CA THR A 18 0.18 6.49 19.60
C THR A 18 0.88 7.68 18.95
N SER A 19 0.54 8.01 17.71
CA SER A 19 1.12 9.14 16.97
C SER A 19 0.42 10.47 17.29
N ASP A 20 1.04 11.58 16.87
CA ASP A 20 0.45 12.92 16.98
C ASP A 20 -0.91 13.04 16.26
N ARG A 21 -1.17 12.19 15.26
CA ARG A 21 -2.44 12.12 14.51
C ARG A 21 -3.35 10.99 14.98
N GLY A 22 -3.09 10.39 16.14
CA GLY A 22 -3.79 9.19 16.61
C GLY A 22 -5.30 9.32 16.84
N ALA A 23 -5.82 10.56 16.89
CA ALA A 23 -7.25 10.85 16.96
C ALA A 23 -7.93 10.88 15.57
N GLU A 24 -7.17 10.94 14.49
CA GLU A 24 -7.71 10.95 13.13
C GLU A 24 -7.95 9.52 12.60
N GLU A 25 -8.81 9.40 11.60
CA GLU A 25 -8.93 8.16 10.83
C GLU A 25 -7.63 7.82 10.06
N THR A 26 -7.36 6.53 9.91
CA THR A 26 -6.33 6.00 9.02
C THR A 26 -6.89 4.79 8.28
N GLY A 27 -6.12 4.21 7.37
CA GLY A 27 -6.57 3.04 6.65
C GLY A 27 -5.52 2.38 5.77
N TRP A 28 -5.93 1.30 5.11
CA TRP A 28 -5.11 0.48 4.23
C TRP A 28 -5.91 0.01 3.03
N ALA A 29 -5.34 0.07 1.84
CA ALA A 29 -5.91 -0.63 0.69
C ALA A 29 -5.46 -2.08 0.68
N LEU A 30 -6.34 -2.96 0.22
CA LEU A 30 -6.12 -4.40 0.21
C LEU A 30 -5.89 -4.90 -1.21
N LEU A 31 -4.75 -5.53 -1.42
CA LEU A 31 -4.43 -6.23 -2.67
C LEU A 31 -4.49 -7.74 -2.44
N GLY A 32 -4.98 -8.47 -3.44
CA GLY A 32 -5.12 -9.91 -3.31
C GLY A 32 -5.69 -10.59 -4.54
N LEU A 33 -6.16 -11.82 -4.33
CA LEU A 33 -6.78 -12.66 -5.35
C LEU A 33 -8.27 -12.78 -5.08
N ARG A 34 -9.08 -12.62 -6.11
CA ARG A 34 -10.51 -12.94 -6.08
C ARG A 34 -10.73 -14.32 -6.67
N ARG A 35 -11.40 -15.20 -5.93
CA ARG A 35 -11.88 -16.51 -6.35
C ARG A 35 -13.41 -16.48 -6.44
N ALA A 36 -14.04 -17.62 -6.75
CA ALA A 36 -15.48 -17.68 -6.99
C ALA A 36 -16.30 -17.38 -5.72
N ASP A 37 -15.82 -17.82 -4.57
CA ASP A 37 -16.49 -17.81 -3.27
C ASP A 37 -15.70 -17.09 -2.18
N GLU A 38 -14.44 -16.73 -2.44
CA GLU A 38 -13.56 -16.07 -1.47
C GLU A 38 -12.68 -14.98 -2.09
N ALA A 39 -12.17 -14.11 -1.23
CA ALA A 39 -11.14 -13.14 -1.56
C ALA A 39 -9.95 -13.32 -0.60
N VAL A 40 -8.77 -13.59 -1.16
CA VAL A 40 -7.54 -13.79 -0.38
C VAL A 40 -6.71 -12.52 -0.45
N VAL A 41 -6.71 -11.76 0.65
CA VAL A 41 -5.86 -10.57 0.80
C VAL A 41 -4.42 -10.99 1.09
N LEU A 42 -3.50 -10.52 0.25
CA LEU A 42 -2.08 -10.87 0.27
C LEU A 42 -1.16 -9.66 0.48
N ALA A 43 -1.69 -8.44 0.36
CA ALA A 43 -0.94 -7.23 0.67
C ALA A 43 -1.86 -6.14 1.24
N SER A 44 -1.33 -5.37 2.19
CA SER A 44 -1.93 -4.11 2.63
C SER A 44 -1.06 -2.93 2.18
N LEU A 45 -1.67 -1.77 1.90
CA LEU A 45 -0.96 -0.53 1.55
C LEU A 45 -1.50 0.60 2.43
N PRO A 46 -0.70 1.25 3.29
CA PRO A 46 -1.21 2.29 4.18
C PRO A 46 -1.73 3.51 3.42
N ALA A 47 -2.67 4.24 4.01
CA ALA A 47 -3.27 5.44 3.44
C ALA A 47 -2.24 6.55 3.14
N GLY A 48 -1.07 6.49 3.79
CA GLY A 48 0.02 7.44 3.65
C GLY A 48 -0.04 8.58 4.66
N ALA A 49 1.10 9.25 4.86
CA ALA A 49 1.19 10.45 5.69
C ALA A 49 0.49 11.64 5.02
N GLY A 50 0.47 11.69 3.68
CA GLY A 50 -0.21 12.71 2.87
C GLY A 50 -1.72 12.51 2.73
N ARG A 51 -2.33 11.58 3.48
CA ARG A 51 -3.79 11.41 3.51
C ARG A 51 -4.48 12.65 4.08
N GLU A 52 -5.64 12.99 3.52
CA GLU A 52 -6.57 13.95 4.10
C GLU A 52 -7.45 13.17 5.08
N ALA A 53 -7.35 13.45 6.38
CA ALA A 53 -8.13 12.75 7.38
C ALA A 53 -8.57 13.69 8.49
N ASP A 54 -9.73 13.39 9.06
CA ASP A 54 -10.25 13.97 10.30
C ASP A 54 -10.82 12.83 11.18
N GLU A 55 -11.62 13.18 12.19
CA GLU A 55 -12.21 12.20 13.10
C GLU A 55 -13.34 11.35 12.47
N ALA A 56 -13.83 11.72 11.28
CA ALA A 56 -15.02 11.15 10.65
C ALA A 56 -14.80 10.70 9.19
N HIS A 57 -13.64 10.98 8.61
CA HIS A 57 -13.31 10.60 7.25
C HIS A 57 -11.80 10.44 7.04
N VAL A 58 -11.43 9.48 6.20
CA VAL A 58 -10.09 9.37 5.62
C VAL A 58 -10.15 9.27 4.09
N ARG A 59 -9.34 10.09 3.43
CA ARG A 59 -9.07 10.03 2.00
C ARG A 59 -7.61 9.71 1.77
N PHE A 60 -7.38 8.55 1.17
CA PHE A 60 -6.03 8.01 0.98
C PHE A 60 -5.25 8.85 -0.03
N ASN A 61 -3.92 8.84 0.10
CA ASN A 61 -3.04 9.33 -0.95
C ASN A 61 -3.10 8.38 -2.17
N THR A 62 -4.00 8.67 -3.10
CA THR A 62 -4.28 7.80 -4.25
C THR A 62 -3.09 7.63 -5.19
N ALA A 63 -2.21 8.64 -5.29
CA ALA A 63 -0.99 8.56 -6.09
C ALA A 63 -0.02 7.54 -5.48
N ALA A 64 0.26 7.64 -4.18
CA ALA A 64 1.12 6.70 -3.46
C ALA A 64 0.55 5.28 -3.50
N GLN A 65 -0.75 5.12 -3.28
CA GLN A 65 -1.48 3.85 -3.37
C GLN A 65 -1.38 3.21 -4.76
N ALA A 66 -1.64 3.97 -5.82
CA ALA A 66 -1.56 3.48 -7.18
C ALA A 66 -0.13 3.06 -7.56
N PHE A 67 0.85 3.87 -7.18
CA PHE A 67 2.26 3.57 -7.43
C PHE A 67 2.74 2.35 -6.61
N ALA A 68 2.45 2.27 -5.32
CA ALA A 68 2.79 1.11 -4.50
C ALA A 68 2.14 -0.18 -5.03
N SER A 69 0.87 -0.10 -5.46
CA SER A 69 0.18 -1.22 -6.11
C SER A 69 0.91 -1.69 -7.37
N ARG A 70 1.43 -0.76 -8.20
CA ARG A 70 2.28 -1.10 -9.35
C ARG A 70 3.55 -1.83 -8.92
N VAL A 71 4.24 -1.36 -7.87
CA VAL A 71 5.48 -1.99 -7.39
C VAL A 71 5.23 -3.41 -6.90
N VAL A 72 4.20 -3.64 -6.07
CA VAL A 72 3.86 -5.00 -5.60
C VAL A 72 3.48 -5.91 -6.78
N ARG A 73 2.68 -5.40 -7.72
CA ARG A 73 2.23 -6.15 -8.91
C ARG A 73 3.33 -6.43 -9.93
N GLN A 74 4.49 -5.78 -9.83
CA GLN A 74 5.67 -6.13 -10.61
C GLN A 74 6.10 -7.58 -10.34
N GLY A 75 6.09 -8.00 -9.07
CA GLY A 75 6.38 -9.38 -8.65
C GLY A 75 5.15 -10.30 -8.69
N TYR A 76 3.95 -9.74 -8.54
CA TYR A 76 2.71 -10.51 -8.37
C TYR A 76 1.59 -9.98 -9.28
N ARG A 77 1.69 -10.25 -10.59
CA ARG A 77 0.84 -9.63 -11.63
C ARG A 77 -0.65 -9.92 -11.47
N GLN A 78 -1.00 -11.06 -10.86
CA GLN A 78 -2.38 -11.49 -10.66
C GLN A 78 -3.13 -10.73 -9.56
N LEU A 79 -2.43 -9.95 -8.72
CA LEU A 79 -3.10 -9.20 -7.65
C LEU A 79 -4.01 -8.12 -8.22
N SER A 80 -5.15 -7.94 -7.58
CA SER A 80 -6.10 -6.85 -7.82
C SER A 80 -6.44 -6.14 -6.51
N LEU A 81 -6.90 -4.90 -6.62
CA LEU A 81 -7.52 -4.18 -5.51
C LEU A 81 -8.81 -4.91 -5.12
N LEU A 82 -8.89 -5.32 -3.85
CA LEU A 82 -10.02 -6.06 -3.30
C LEU A 82 -10.92 -5.19 -2.43
N GLY A 83 -10.36 -4.15 -1.81
CA GLY A 83 -10.99 -3.58 -0.64
C GLY A 83 -10.16 -2.51 0.06
N VAL A 84 -10.73 -1.97 1.13
CA VAL A 84 -10.04 -1.04 2.04
C VAL A 84 -10.36 -1.41 3.48
N VAL A 85 -9.45 -1.08 4.38
CA VAL A 85 -9.67 -1.06 5.82
C VAL A 85 -9.53 0.39 6.26
N HIS A 86 -10.43 0.90 7.08
CA HIS A 86 -10.23 2.18 7.75
C HIS A 86 -10.64 2.10 9.21
N THR A 87 -10.19 3.06 10.01
CA THR A 87 -10.39 3.07 11.46
C THR A 87 -11.29 4.22 11.84
N HIS A 88 -12.19 4.02 12.78
CA HIS A 88 -12.87 5.11 13.46
C HIS A 88 -12.21 5.38 14.82
N PRO A 89 -12.06 6.65 15.23
CA PRO A 89 -11.60 6.99 16.58
C PRO A 89 -12.64 6.69 17.67
N GLY A 90 -13.91 6.50 17.29
CA GLY A 90 -15.00 6.12 18.19
C GLY A 90 -15.34 4.62 18.19
N SER A 91 -16.43 4.27 18.86
CA SER A 91 -16.96 2.90 18.97
C SER A 91 -17.85 2.47 17.79
N LEU A 92 -17.85 3.21 16.68
CA LEU A 92 -18.67 2.89 15.53
C LEU A 92 -18.04 1.71 14.78
N ARG A 93 -18.51 0.50 15.08
CA ARG A 93 -17.98 -0.76 14.51
C ARG A 93 -18.55 -1.12 13.14
N HIS A 94 -19.36 -0.24 12.54
CA HIS A 94 -20.01 -0.45 11.26
C HIS A 94 -19.79 0.76 10.33
N PRO A 95 -19.81 0.55 9.00
CA PRO A 95 -19.62 1.65 8.05
C PRO A 95 -20.67 2.75 8.23
N SER A 96 -20.23 4.00 8.15
CA SER A 96 -21.13 5.15 8.22
C SER A 96 -21.96 5.30 6.93
N SER A 97 -23.00 6.13 6.96
CA SER A 97 -23.76 6.46 5.74
C SER A 97 -22.93 7.24 4.71
N GLY A 98 -21.84 7.88 5.14
CA GLY A 98 -20.86 8.53 4.28
C GLY A 98 -20.02 7.50 3.53
N ASP A 99 -19.48 6.53 4.28
CA ASP A 99 -18.68 5.42 3.75
C ASP A 99 -19.45 4.67 2.67
N TYR A 100 -20.71 4.30 2.96
CA TYR A 100 -21.57 3.61 2.00
C TYR A 100 -21.67 4.33 0.65
N ARG A 101 -21.87 5.66 0.65
CA ARG A 101 -22.05 6.44 -0.59
C ARG A 101 -20.78 6.50 -1.43
N GLY A 102 -19.62 6.56 -0.78
CA GLY A 102 -18.32 6.51 -1.45
C GLY A 102 -18.03 5.11 -1.98
N ASP A 103 -18.16 4.12 -1.11
CA ASP A 103 -17.77 2.75 -1.36
C ASP A 103 -18.63 2.11 -2.45
N VAL A 104 -19.95 2.32 -2.47
CA VAL A 104 -20.83 1.73 -3.50
C VAL A 104 -20.47 2.24 -4.92
N ARG A 105 -20.01 3.48 -5.04
CA ARG A 105 -19.53 4.05 -6.32
C ARG A 105 -18.16 3.52 -6.68
N TRP A 106 -17.31 3.33 -5.69
CA TRP A 106 -15.97 2.80 -5.88
C TRP A 106 -15.98 1.32 -6.30
N VAL A 107 -16.81 0.48 -5.66
CA VAL A 107 -16.91 -0.96 -6.00
C VAL A 107 -17.38 -1.21 -7.43
N ALA A 108 -18.17 -0.31 -8.02
CA ALA A 108 -18.57 -0.38 -9.43
C ALA A 108 -17.36 -0.38 -10.40
N ASN A 109 -16.22 0.18 -9.96
CA ASN A 109 -14.98 0.23 -10.73
C ASN A 109 -14.01 -0.93 -10.40
N LEU A 110 -14.36 -1.80 -9.44
CA LEU A 110 -13.55 -2.96 -9.09
C LEU A 110 -13.82 -4.13 -10.02
N ARG A 111 -12.79 -4.95 -10.21
CA ARG A 111 -12.94 -6.25 -10.90
C ARG A 111 -13.85 -7.15 -10.07
N GLY A 112 -15.00 -7.51 -10.64
CA GLY A 112 -16.03 -8.31 -9.97
C GLY A 112 -17.09 -7.50 -9.22
N THR A 113 -17.05 -6.16 -9.31
CA THR A 113 -18.09 -5.23 -8.81
C THR A 113 -18.47 -5.43 -7.34
N GLU A 114 -17.52 -5.93 -6.54
CA GLU A 114 -17.67 -6.18 -5.11
C GLU A 114 -16.35 -5.82 -4.42
N GLY A 115 -16.45 -5.20 -3.24
CA GLY A 115 -15.32 -4.87 -2.38
C GLY A 115 -15.39 -5.53 -1.02
N VAL A 116 -14.23 -5.71 -0.38
CA VAL A 116 -14.08 -6.16 1.01
C VAL A 116 -13.70 -4.96 1.88
N PHE A 117 -14.36 -4.77 3.01
CA PHE A 117 -14.20 -3.60 3.87
C PHE A 117 -13.90 -4.04 5.30
N GLY A 118 -12.86 -3.46 5.90
CA GLY A 118 -12.54 -3.65 7.31
C GLY A 118 -12.75 -2.35 8.09
N ILE A 119 -13.45 -2.42 9.21
CA ILE A 119 -13.71 -1.28 10.09
C ILE A 119 -12.97 -1.48 11.41
N GLY A 120 -11.96 -0.63 11.64
CA GLY A 120 -11.13 -0.63 12.82
C GLY A 120 -11.71 0.20 13.96
N THR A 121 -11.72 -0.36 15.16
CA THR A 121 -12.12 0.31 16.41
C THR A 121 -11.19 -0.09 17.54
N ALA A 122 -11.15 0.70 18.61
CA ALA A 122 -10.22 0.51 19.74
C ALA A 122 -10.91 0.54 21.11
N ASP A 123 -12.10 -0.08 21.18
CA ASP A 123 -12.98 -0.12 22.36
C ASP A 123 -13.39 -1.56 22.73
N ALA A 124 -12.57 -2.54 22.34
CA ALA A 124 -12.86 -3.94 22.60
C ALA A 124 -12.62 -4.31 24.06
N GLU A 125 -13.63 -4.87 24.72
CA GLU A 125 -13.48 -5.51 26.01
C GLU A 125 -13.20 -7.00 25.80
N SER A 126 -11.99 -7.44 26.16
CA SER A 126 -11.61 -8.84 26.08
C SER A 126 -12.36 -9.67 27.12
N PRO A 127 -12.94 -10.84 26.76
CA PRO A 127 -13.37 -11.82 27.74
C PRO A 127 -12.21 -12.23 28.66
N PRO A 128 -12.46 -12.58 29.95
CA PRO A 128 -11.40 -12.91 30.90
C PRO A 128 -10.47 -14.06 30.45
N ASP A 129 -11.01 -15.01 29.67
CA ASP A 129 -10.30 -16.20 29.19
C ASP A 129 -9.82 -16.06 27.73
N ALA A 130 -10.06 -14.92 27.08
CA ALA A 130 -9.56 -14.67 25.75
C ALA A 130 -8.05 -14.35 25.82
N GLY A 131 -7.25 -15.06 25.03
CA GLY A 131 -5.86 -14.71 24.81
C GLY A 131 -5.71 -13.33 24.16
N ILE A 132 -4.48 -12.91 23.85
CA ILE A 132 -4.21 -11.58 23.27
C ILE A 132 -4.95 -11.37 21.94
N SER A 133 -5.19 -12.43 21.17
CA SER A 133 -6.01 -12.43 19.95
C SER A 133 -7.27 -13.27 20.12
N TRP A 134 -8.43 -12.76 19.70
CA TRP A 134 -9.70 -13.50 19.73
C TRP A 134 -10.64 -13.06 18.61
N GLN A 135 -11.70 -13.86 18.40
CA GLN A 135 -12.68 -13.66 17.34
C GLN A 135 -14.09 -13.77 17.95
N PRO A 136 -14.71 -12.65 18.37
CA PRO A 136 -16.01 -12.67 19.05
C PRO A 136 -17.18 -13.01 18.10
N ALA A 137 -16.99 -12.84 16.80
CA ALA A 137 -17.94 -13.22 15.75
C ALA A 137 -17.17 -13.60 14.46
N PRO A 138 -17.77 -14.36 13.52
CA PRO A 138 -17.08 -14.81 12.31
C PRO A 138 -16.46 -13.67 11.48
N ASN A 139 -17.05 -12.48 11.52
CA ASN A 139 -16.61 -11.31 10.79
C ASN A 139 -15.78 -10.32 11.63
N VAL A 140 -15.36 -10.66 12.85
CA VAL A 140 -14.66 -9.72 13.74
C VAL A 140 -13.36 -10.34 14.25
N GLN A 141 -12.24 -9.66 14.03
CA GLN A 141 -10.94 -10.03 14.61
C GLN A 141 -10.57 -9.00 15.67
N CYS A 142 -10.03 -9.44 16.80
CA CYS A 142 -9.53 -8.53 17.83
C CYS A 142 -8.13 -8.90 18.31
N LEU A 143 -7.35 -7.89 18.66
CA LEU A 143 -6.00 -7.97 19.24
C LEU A 143 -5.88 -6.93 20.35
N GLY A 144 -5.96 -7.36 21.60
CA GLY A 144 -6.13 -6.43 22.72
C GLY A 144 -7.38 -5.56 22.54
N ASP A 145 -7.30 -4.27 22.84
CA ASP A 145 -8.45 -3.36 22.70
C ASP A 145 -8.84 -3.06 21.23
N LEU A 146 -8.02 -3.48 20.26
CA LEU A 146 -8.26 -3.24 18.84
C LEU A 146 -9.15 -4.32 18.24
N CYS A 147 -10.14 -3.92 17.43
CA CYS A 147 -10.92 -4.83 16.61
C CYS A 147 -11.00 -4.35 15.15
N LEU A 148 -11.07 -5.31 14.22
CA LEU A 148 -11.38 -5.14 12.82
C LEU A 148 -12.67 -5.92 12.51
N SER A 149 -13.73 -5.22 12.11
CA SER A 149 -15.01 -5.80 11.67
C SER A 149 -15.09 -5.82 10.15
N TRP A 150 -15.38 -6.98 9.57
CA TRP A 150 -15.25 -7.24 8.13
C TRP A 150 -16.60 -7.32 7.44
N TYR A 151 -16.67 -6.70 6.26
CA TYR A 151 -17.86 -6.60 5.44
C TYR A 151 -17.54 -6.79 3.96
N ALA A 152 -18.55 -7.16 3.19
CA ALA A 152 -18.56 -7.10 1.74
C ALA A 152 -19.62 -6.10 1.28
N LEU A 153 -19.37 -5.43 0.15
CA LEU A 153 -20.33 -4.55 -0.53
C LEU A 153 -20.22 -4.75 -2.03
N GLY A 154 -21.33 -5.17 -2.66
CA GLY A 154 -21.51 -5.19 -4.10
C GLY A 154 -22.09 -3.89 -4.64
N GLU A 155 -21.89 -3.62 -5.94
CA GLU A 155 -22.43 -2.43 -6.63
C GLU A 155 -23.96 -2.25 -6.45
N ARG A 156 -24.70 -3.36 -6.31
CA ARG A 156 -26.17 -3.37 -6.18
C ARG A 156 -26.64 -3.60 -4.75
N ASP A 157 -25.72 -3.78 -3.80
CA ASP A 157 -26.08 -4.01 -2.42
C ASP A 157 -26.65 -2.72 -1.81
N LYS A 158 -27.73 -2.86 -1.04
CA LYS A 158 -28.34 -1.72 -0.32
C LYS A 158 -27.63 -1.40 0.99
N ASN A 159 -26.89 -2.36 1.53
CA ASN A 159 -26.18 -2.31 2.80
C ASN A 159 -24.95 -3.22 2.71
N TYR A 160 -23.97 -2.96 3.57
CA TYR A 160 -22.86 -3.87 3.79
C TYR A 160 -23.35 -5.20 4.35
N ARG A 161 -22.68 -6.28 3.95
CA ARG A 161 -22.93 -7.64 4.43
C ARG A 161 -21.76 -8.10 5.28
N PRO A 162 -21.94 -8.53 6.53
CA PRO A 162 -20.86 -9.14 7.31
C PRO A 162 -20.25 -10.31 6.54
N VAL A 163 -18.91 -10.41 6.52
CA VAL A 163 -18.21 -11.52 5.86
C VAL A 163 -17.27 -12.21 6.84
N ALA A 164 -17.29 -13.54 6.84
CA ALA A 164 -16.39 -14.31 7.69
C ALA A 164 -14.93 -14.07 7.27
N VAL A 165 -14.04 -14.02 8.25
CA VAL A 165 -12.60 -13.85 8.02
C VAL A 165 -11.83 -14.98 8.65
N GLU A 166 -10.96 -15.57 7.84
CA GLU A 166 -10.03 -16.63 8.25
C GLU A 166 -8.60 -16.17 7.98
N LEU A 167 -7.65 -16.68 8.77
CA LEU A 167 -6.22 -16.48 8.55
C LEU A 167 -5.64 -17.66 7.77
N THR A 168 -4.83 -17.34 6.78
CA THR A 168 -4.00 -18.31 6.06
C THR A 168 -2.54 -17.93 6.22
N ILE A 169 -1.66 -18.92 6.27
CA ILE A 169 -0.22 -18.68 6.42
C ILE A 169 0.29 -18.00 5.15
N GLY A 170 0.93 -16.85 5.29
CA GLY A 170 1.57 -16.17 4.18
C GLY A 170 2.05 -14.76 4.52
N PRO A 171 3.03 -14.26 3.75
CA PRO A 171 3.57 -12.93 3.95
C PRO A 171 2.57 -11.84 3.53
N ASP A 172 2.73 -10.65 4.11
CA ASP A 172 2.27 -9.41 3.48
C ASP A 172 3.24 -9.04 2.37
N LEU A 173 2.79 -9.18 1.12
CA LEU A 173 3.61 -8.95 -0.07
C LEU A 173 4.05 -7.49 -0.22
N ALA A 174 3.46 -6.56 0.53
CA ALA A 174 3.84 -5.16 0.53
C ALA A 174 4.77 -4.78 1.70
N THR A 175 5.06 -5.69 2.64
CA THR A 175 6.01 -5.46 3.75
C THR A 175 7.35 -4.86 3.29
N PRO A 176 7.96 -5.31 2.17
CA PRO A 176 9.23 -4.73 1.71
C PRO A 176 9.16 -3.23 1.43
N LEU A 177 7.98 -2.66 1.14
CA LEU A 177 7.81 -1.24 0.85
C LEU A 177 7.78 -0.35 2.09
N ARG A 178 7.53 -0.90 3.29
CA ARG A 178 7.37 -0.09 4.52
C ARG A 178 8.61 0.74 4.87
N PRO A 179 9.86 0.22 4.78
CA PRO A 179 11.04 1.00 5.09
C PRO A 179 11.31 2.19 4.14
N VAL A 180 10.69 2.19 2.96
CA VAL A 180 10.85 3.23 1.93
C VAL A 180 9.54 3.93 1.58
N TRP A 181 8.54 3.81 2.47
CA TRP A 181 7.21 4.34 2.21
C TRP A 181 7.24 5.86 2.02
N ASP A 182 8.02 6.57 2.83
CA ASP A 182 8.16 8.03 2.74
C ASP A 182 8.71 8.47 1.38
N GLU A 183 9.74 7.77 0.87
CA GLU A 183 10.30 8.02 -0.45
C GLU A 183 9.29 7.67 -1.56
N LEU A 184 8.59 6.55 -1.42
CA LEU A 184 7.54 6.14 -2.34
C LEU A 184 6.47 7.22 -2.43
N GLU A 185 5.97 7.69 -1.29
CA GLU A 185 4.92 8.69 -1.19
C GLU A 185 5.37 10.04 -1.75
N ALA A 186 6.57 10.50 -1.39
CA ALA A 186 7.12 11.78 -1.85
C ALA A 186 7.32 11.83 -3.38
N HIS A 187 7.57 10.68 -4.03
CA HIS A 187 7.89 10.61 -5.45
C HIS A 187 6.81 9.94 -6.31
N ALA A 188 5.68 9.51 -5.73
CA ALA A 188 4.69 8.64 -6.36
C ALA A 188 4.21 9.10 -7.74
N GLU A 189 3.78 10.36 -7.87
CA GLU A 189 3.26 10.89 -9.14
C GLU A 189 4.32 10.89 -10.25
N ARG A 190 5.56 11.26 -9.91
CA ARG A 190 6.68 11.33 -10.86
C ARG A 190 7.08 9.93 -11.30
N LEU A 191 7.14 8.99 -10.36
CA LEU A 191 7.49 7.61 -10.64
C LEU A 191 6.39 6.89 -11.43
N ASP A 192 5.11 7.12 -11.13
CA ASP A 192 4.02 6.56 -11.94
C ASP A 192 4.01 7.16 -13.36
N ARG A 193 4.27 8.46 -13.51
CA ARG A 193 4.45 9.09 -14.83
C ARG A 193 5.59 8.44 -15.60
N LEU A 194 6.75 8.28 -14.97
CA LEU A 194 7.90 7.63 -15.59
C LEU A 194 7.58 6.19 -16.01
N ALA A 195 6.89 5.42 -15.16
CA ALA A 195 6.45 4.06 -15.45
C ALA A 195 5.41 3.94 -16.57
N ARG A 196 4.69 5.03 -16.88
CA ARG A 196 3.77 5.09 -18.04
C ARG A 196 4.48 5.46 -19.33
N GLN A 197 5.56 6.24 -19.24
CA GLN A 197 6.30 6.74 -20.39
C GLN A 197 7.38 5.77 -20.87
N LEU A 198 7.99 5.02 -19.95
CA LEU A 198 9.09 4.10 -20.23
C LEU A 198 8.67 2.66 -19.95
N SER A 199 9.02 1.74 -20.85
CA SER A 199 8.73 0.32 -20.72
C SER A 199 9.85 -0.40 -19.95
N GLY A 200 9.52 -1.52 -19.32
CA GLY A 200 10.51 -2.39 -18.66
C GLY A 200 11.14 -1.83 -17.39
N LEU A 201 10.63 -0.71 -16.85
CA LEU A 201 11.08 -0.16 -15.58
C LEU A 201 10.93 -1.18 -14.46
N LYS A 202 11.95 -1.24 -13.61
CA LYS A 202 11.93 -2.04 -12.39
C LYS A 202 12.04 -1.14 -11.17
N PHE A 203 11.13 -1.36 -10.23
CA PHE A 203 11.17 -0.77 -8.91
C PHE A 203 11.55 -1.85 -7.90
N GLU A 204 12.47 -1.54 -6.99
CA GLU A 204 12.86 -2.44 -5.92
C GLU A 204 13.29 -1.68 -4.68
N VAL A 205 13.22 -2.34 -3.53
CA VAL A 205 13.82 -1.85 -2.30
C VAL A 205 15.22 -2.43 -2.23
N ALA A 206 16.22 -1.56 -2.29
CA ALA A 206 17.62 -1.93 -2.32
C ALA A 206 18.34 -1.49 -1.04
N ALA A 207 19.52 -2.06 -0.80
CA ALA A 207 20.42 -1.51 0.20
C ALA A 207 20.84 -0.09 -0.21
N GLY A 208 20.45 0.91 0.58
CA GLY A 208 20.96 2.27 0.43
C GLY A 208 22.26 2.47 1.21
N HIS A 209 22.64 3.73 1.40
CA HIS A 209 23.91 4.06 2.05
C HIS A 209 23.83 4.01 3.58
N GLN A 210 22.72 4.49 4.15
CA GLN A 210 22.42 4.51 5.58
C GLN A 210 21.19 3.68 5.93
N LYS A 211 20.19 3.66 5.06
CA LYS A 211 18.94 2.90 5.21
C LYS A 211 18.51 2.29 3.87
N PRO A 212 17.50 1.40 3.83
CA PRO A 212 16.94 0.93 2.56
C PRO A 212 16.53 2.11 1.67
N ALA A 213 16.75 1.95 0.36
CA ALA A 213 16.46 2.96 -0.64
C ALA A 213 15.48 2.43 -1.67
N LEU A 214 14.59 3.30 -2.17
CA LEU A 214 13.75 2.97 -3.32
C LEU A 214 14.60 3.12 -4.59
N ALA A 215 14.85 2.00 -5.27
CA ALA A 215 15.61 1.98 -6.50
C ALA A 215 14.69 1.89 -7.72
N VAL A 216 15.00 2.70 -8.73
CA VAL A 216 14.35 2.71 -10.05
C VAL A 216 15.39 2.33 -11.08
N THR A 217 15.16 1.25 -11.80
CA THR A 217 16.05 0.79 -12.88
C THR A 217 15.35 0.91 -14.22
N VAL A 218 15.94 1.71 -15.10
CA VAL A 218 15.51 1.93 -16.48
C VAL A 218 16.48 1.18 -17.39
N PRO A 219 16.07 0.04 -17.99
CA PRO A 219 16.94 -0.68 -18.90
C PRO A 219 17.23 0.15 -20.16
N LEU A 220 18.46 0.10 -20.64
CA LEU A 220 18.83 0.65 -21.94
C LEU A 220 18.71 -0.45 -23.02
N PRO A 221 18.43 -0.11 -24.28
CA PRO A 221 18.42 -1.07 -25.36
C PRO A 221 19.80 -1.69 -25.60
N ASP A 222 19.80 -2.99 -25.92
CA ASP A 222 20.82 -3.69 -26.73
C ASP A 222 22.24 -3.91 -26.16
N ASP A 223 22.56 -3.52 -24.92
CA ASP A 223 23.92 -3.74 -24.36
C ASP A 223 23.99 -4.12 -22.88
N GLY A 224 22.85 -4.43 -22.26
CA GLY A 224 22.78 -4.84 -20.85
C GLY A 224 23.06 -3.71 -19.86
N ARG A 225 23.20 -2.45 -20.31
CA ARG A 225 23.30 -1.29 -19.44
C ARG A 225 21.92 -0.86 -18.93
N ALA A 226 21.92 -0.13 -17.83
CA ALA A 226 20.71 0.47 -17.28
C ALA A 226 21.01 1.76 -16.51
N VAL A 227 20.08 2.71 -16.53
CA VAL A 227 20.11 3.84 -15.59
C VAL A 227 19.46 3.38 -14.29
N ARG A 228 20.18 3.50 -13.18
CA ARG A 228 19.66 3.26 -11.83
C ARG A 228 19.58 4.56 -11.06
N VAL A 229 18.42 4.83 -10.48
CA VAL A 229 18.20 5.92 -9.53
C VAL A 229 17.94 5.32 -8.16
N GLU A 230 18.61 5.84 -7.13
CA GLU A 230 18.41 5.45 -5.74
C GLU A 230 17.88 6.64 -4.94
N LEU A 231 16.72 6.45 -4.33
CA LEU A 231 16.02 7.44 -3.50
C LEU A 231 16.16 7.04 -2.03
N GLU A 232 16.84 7.87 -1.25
CA GLU A 232 17.11 7.62 0.17
C GLU A 232 16.95 8.92 0.96
N GLY A 233 15.85 9.05 1.69
CA GLY A 233 15.44 10.30 2.31
C GLY A 233 15.29 11.40 1.26
N LYS A 234 16.08 12.47 1.38
CA LYS A 234 16.12 13.58 0.42
C LYS A 234 17.18 13.38 -0.68
N ALA A 235 18.03 12.37 -0.57
CA ALA A 235 19.11 12.15 -1.51
C ALA A 235 18.60 11.36 -2.73
N VAL A 236 18.92 11.89 -3.92
CA VAL A 236 18.70 11.20 -5.19
C VAL A 236 20.06 10.95 -5.83
N ARG A 237 20.37 9.68 -6.12
CA ARG A 237 21.65 9.28 -6.70
C ARG A 237 21.44 8.56 -8.02
N TYR A 238 22.15 8.99 -9.06
CA TYR A 238 22.09 8.41 -10.39
C TYR A 238 23.34 7.59 -10.67
N ARG A 239 23.15 6.39 -11.21
CA ARG A 239 24.22 5.49 -11.65
C ARG A 239 23.90 4.93 -13.03
N LEU A 240 24.94 4.75 -13.84
CA LEU A 240 24.88 3.89 -15.01
C LEU A 240 25.38 2.51 -14.60
N LEU A 241 24.51 1.51 -14.65
CA LEU A 241 24.89 0.12 -14.51
C LEU A 241 25.48 -0.36 -15.85
N THR A 242 26.70 -0.87 -15.83
CA THR A 242 27.35 -1.53 -16.96
C THR A 242 27.75 -2.96 -16.60
N PRO A 243 28.10 -3.83 -17.57
CA PRO A 243 28.64 -5.15 -17.29
C PRO A 243 29.89 -5.14 -16.39
N ASP A 244 30.69 -4.07 -16.47
CA ASP A 244 31.94 -3.91 -15.72
C ASP A 244 31.75 -3.29 -14.33
N GLY A 245 30.56 -2.77 -14.04
CA GLY A 245 30.22 -2.18 -12.74
C GLY A 245 29.31 -0.96 -12.82
N ALA A 246 28.98 -0.40 -11.66
CA ALA A 246 28.17 0.81 -11.57
C ALA A 246 29.05 2.06 -11.63
N LEU A 247 28.74 2.98 -12.55
CA LEU A 247 29.38 4.28 -12.68
C LEU A 247 28.47 5.36 -12.07
N ALA A 248 28.98 6.12 -11.11
CA ALA A 248 28.25 7.25 -10.55
C ALA A 248 28.17 8.39 -11.58
N ALA A 249 26.98 8.95 -11.76
CA ALA A 249 26.80 10.15 -12.57
C ALA A 249 26.93 11.40 -11.69
N ASP A 250 27.67 12.40 -12.16
CA ASP A 250 27.69 13.74 -11.53
C ASP A 250 26.45 14.54 -11.94
N LEU A 251 25.28 14.06 -11.49
CA LEU A 251 23.98 14.66 -11.75
C LEU A 251 23.33 15.07 -10.43
N ARG A 252 23.06 16.37 -10.28
CA ARG A 252 22.41 16.98 -9.11
C ARG A 252 20.99 17.43 -9.46
N GLU A 253 20.11 16.48 -9.73
CA GLU A 253 18.69 16.74 -10.01
C GLU A 253 17.82 15.89 -9.08
N ASP A 254 17.07 16.54 -8.21
CA ASP A 254 16.22 15.87 -7.22
C ASP A 254 14.91 15.36 -7.83
N ARG A 255 14.50 15.89 -8.99
CA ARG A 255 13.32 15.44 -9.73
C ARG A 255 13.68 14.21 -10.55
N VAL A 256 13.36 13.05 -9.99
CA VAL A 256 13.66 11.72 -10.57
C VAL A 256 13.27 11.58 -12.04
N ASP A 257 12.09 12.07 -12.41
CA ASP A 257 11.61 12.03 -13.80
C ASP A 257 12.53 12.83 -14.73
N VAL A 258 12.92 14.04 -14.33
CA VAL A 258 13.82 14.89 -15.11
C VAL A 258 15.24 14.32 -15.16
N GLY A 259 15.77 13.86 -14.02
CA GLY A 259 17.12 13.32 -13.97
C GLY A 259 17.29 12.07 -14.82
N VAL A 260 16.26 11.20 -14.87
CA VAL A 260 16.25 10.05 -15.79
C VAL A 260 16.29 10.51 -17.25
N PHE A 261 15.48 11.48 -17.65
CA PHE A 261 15.51 11.97 -19.03
C PHE A 261 16.85 12.64 -19.39
N LEU A 262 17.48 13.36 -18.45
CA LEU A 262 18.80 13.95 -18.65
C LEU A 262 19.87 12.86 -18.87
N MET A 263 19.86 11.80 -18.04
CA MET A 263 20.74 10.65 -18.21
C MET A 263 20.54 9.98 -19.57
N LEU A 264 19.30 9.73 -19.97
CA LEU A 264 18.99 9.12 -21.28
C LEU A 264 19.43 10.00 -22.45
N SER A 265 19.26 11.33 -22.33
CA SER A 265 19.64 12.28 -23.37
C SER A 265 21.16 12.34 -23.55
N GLU A 266 21.91 12.39 -22.45
CA GLU A 266 23.38 12.34 -22.47
C GLU A 266 23.90 11.03 -23.07
N LEU A 267 23.26 9.90 -22.78
CA LEU A 267 23.65 8.60 -23.33
C LEU A 267 23.32 8.47 -24.82
N ALA A 268 22.24 9.11 -25.30
CA ALA A 268 21.86 9.12 -26.71
C ALA A 268 22.72 10.06 -27.56
N ALA A 269 23.39 11.04 -26.95
CA ALA A 269 24.28 11.97 -27.63
C ALA A 269 25.69 11.41 -27.89
N ARG A 270 25.97 10.18 -27.41
CA ARG A 270 27.26 9.48 -27.55
C ARG A 270 27.17 8.39 -28.61
#